data_AF-A0A6N3DW38-F1
#
_entry.id   AF-A0A6N3DW38-F1
#
_cell.length_a   1.000
_cell.length_b   1.000
_cell.length_c   1.000
_cell.angle_alpha   90.00
_cell.angle_beta   90.00
_cell.angle_gamma   90.00
#
_symmetry.space_group_name_H-M   'P 1'
#
loop_
_entity.id
_entity.type
_entity.pdbx_description
1 polymer ?
#
loop_
_entity_poly.entity_id
_entity_poly.type
_entity_poly.pdbx_seq_one_letter_code
_entity_poly.pdbx_strand_id
1 'polypeptide(L)'
;MSYFASECARKLREQGTCCGQVTVFAYTSRFRTDVPGNMVQQQVRMPVPTQDAAEIVHAALKALRLHAYDGHFDYKKAGVIVWGLSPREAVQTDLFE
;
A
#
# COMPACT_ATOMS: atom_id res chain seq x y z
N MET A 1 -5.40 -4.34 6.02
CA MET A 1 -4.38 -3.57 5.26
C MET A 1 -3.02 -3.54 5.96
N SER A 2 -2.96 -3.24 7.27
CA SER A 2 -1.69 -3.14 8.01
C SER A 2 -0.82 -4.40 7.97
N TYR A 3 -1.43 -5.60 8.02
CA TYR A 3 -0.69 -6.86 7.89
C TYR A 3 0.04 -6.98 6.54
N PHE A 4 -0.67 -6.74 5.42
CA PHE A 4 -0.07 -6.81 4.08
C PHE A 4 1.05 -5.77 3.89
N ALA A 5 0.84 -4.54 4.38
CA ALA A 5 1.86 -3.49 4.36
C ALA A 5 3.11 -3.89 5.18
N SER A 6 2.91 -4.48 6.36
CA SER A 6 4.01 -4.95 7.21
C SER A 6 4.78 -6.10 6.56
N GLU A 7 4.09 -7.03 5.90
CA GLU A 7 4.72 -8.10 5.13
C GLU A 7 5.50 -7.59 3.92
N CYS A 8 5.00 -6.56 3.22
CA CYS A 8 5.77 -5.87 2.18
C CYS A 8 7.06 -5.28 2.77
N ALA A 9 6.96 -4.55 3.89
CA ALA A 9 8.12 -3.97 4.55
C ALA A 9 9.15 -5.04 4.99
N ARG A 10 8.69 -6.17 5.51
CA ARG A 10 9.56 -7.32 5.86
C ARG A 10 10.31 -7.84 4.63
N LYS A 11 9.60 -8.07 3.52
CA LYS A 11 10.21 -8.55 2.27
C LYS A 11 11.20 -7.56 1.67
N LEU A 12 10.89 -6.26 1.72
CA LEU A 12 11.80 -5.20 1.29
C LEU A 12 13.12 -5.23 2.08
N ARG A 13 13.04 -5.40 3.41
CA ARG A 13 14.21 -5.56 4.28
C ARG A 13 15.03 -6.79 3.98
N GLU A 14 14.39 -7.93 3.76
CA GLU A 14 15.08 -9.17 3.35
C GLU A 14 15.78 -9.03 2.00
N GLN A 15 15.23 -8.21 1.10
CA GLN A 15 15.78 -7.95 -0.22
C GLN A 15 16.78 -6.78 -0.26
N GLY A 16 16.96 -6.04 0.84
CA GLY A 16 17.80 -4.84 0.87
C GLY A 16 17.27 -3.71 -0.04
N THR A 17 15.96 -3.62 -0.24
CA THR A 17 15.32 -2.65 -1.14
C THR A 17 14.37 -1.72 -0.40
N CYS A 18 14.05 -0.59 -1.02
CA CYS A 18 13.05 0.37 -0.57
C CYS A 18 11.97 0.53 -1.65
N CYS A 19 10.81 1.06 -1.28
CA CYS A 19 9.73 1.36 -2.22
C CYS A 19 9.39 2.85 -2.23
N GLY A 20 9.14 3.40 -3.41
CA GLY A 20 8.74 4.79 -3.59
C GLY A 20 7.23 4.99 -3.69
N GLN A 21 6.42 3.92 -3.83
CA GLN A 21 4.97 4.05 -3.95
C GLN A 21 4.25 2.84 -3.37
N VAL A 22 3.04 3.07 -2.87
CA VAL A 22 2.16 2.05 -2.28
C VAL A 22 0.79 2.12 -2.95
N THR A 23 0.33 0.99 -3.46
CA THR A 23 -1.03 0.81 -3.98
C THR A 23 -1.81 -0.10 -3.06
N VAL A 24 -2.99 0.34 -2.63
CA VAL A 24 -3.98 -0.47 -1.94
C VAL A 24 -5.07 -0.86 -2.91
N PHE A 25 -5.47 -2.13 -2.86
CA PHE A 25 -6.62 -2.62 -3.61
C PHE A 25 -7.56 -3.42 -2.74
N ALA A 26 -8.86 -3.34 -3.03
CA ALA A 26 -9.88 -4.20 -2.46
C ALA A 26 -11.03 -4.41 -3.47
N TYR A 27 -11.57 -5.62 -3.54
CA TYR A 27 -12.62 -5.98 -4.49
C TYR A 27 -13.71 -6.79 -3.79
N THR A 28 -14.97 -6.45 -4.05
CA THR A 28 -16.10 -7.32 -3.73
C THR A 28 -16.13 -8.52 -4.68
N SER A 29 -16.96 -9.51 -4.37
CA SER A 29 -17.09 -10.71 -5.21
C SER A 29 -17.75 -10.37 -6.54
N ARG A 30 -17.02 -10.47 -7.66
CA ARG A 30 -17.59 -10.33 -9.02
C ARG A 30 -18.68 -11.36 -9.36
N PHE A 31 -18.76 -12.46 -8.60
CA PHE A 31 -19.74 -13.53 -8.79
C PHE A 31 -21.03 -13.32 -7.97
N ARG A 32 -21.05 -12.34 -7.05
CA ARG A 32 -22.26 -11.95 -6.33
C ARG A 32 -22.89 -10.78 -7.09
N THR A 33 -23.92 -11.07 -7.88
CA THR A 33 -24.71 -10.07 -8.61
C THR A 33 -25.93 -9.59 -7.84
N ASP A 34 -26.19 -10.19 -6.68
CA ASP A 34 -27.27 -9.91 -5.74
C ASP A 34 -27.02 -8.67 -4.86
N VAL A 35 -25.77 -8.23 -4.75
CA VAL A 35 -25.37 -7.04 -3.98
C VAL A 35 -24.55 -6.07 -4.83
N PRO A 36 -24.58 -4.76 -4.55
CA PRO A 36 -23.77 -3.80 -5.27
C PRO A 36 -22.27 -4.12 -5.16
N GLY A 37 -21.57 -4.08 -6.29
CA GLY A 37 -20.14 -4.30 -6.35
C GLY A 37 -19.33 -3.04 -5.97
N ASN A 38 -18.13 -3.23 -5.43
CA ASN A 38 -17.18 -2.15 -5.22
C ASN A 38 -15.75 -2.60 -5.48
N MET A 39 -14.98 -1.64 -5.99
CA MET A 39 -13.57 -1.78 -6.24
C MET A 39 -12.85 -0.55 -5.68
N VAL A 40 -11.91 -0.81 -4.78
CA VAL A 40 -10.94 0.17 -4.29
C VAL A 40 -9.65 -0.08 -5.02
N GLN A 41 -9.09 0.95 -5.64
CA GLN A 41 -7.72 0.97 -6.11
C GLN A 41 -7.18 2.37 -5.92
N GLN A 42 -6.29 2.55 -4.95
CA GLN A 42 -5.73 3.84 -4.59
C GLN A 42 -4.22 3.71 -4.47
N GLN A 43 -3.50 4.72 -4.97
CA GLN A 43 -2.05 4.75 -4.97
C GLN A 43 -1.55 6.03 -4.33
N VAL A 44 -0.52 5.91 -3.49
CA VAL A 44 0.17 7.04 -2.88
C VAL A 44 1.66 6.93 -3.18
N ARG A 45 2.29 8.06 -3.52
CA ARG A 45 3.74 8.17 -3.63
C ARG A 45 4.34 8.53 -2.27
N MET A 46 5.44 7.89 -1.94
CA MET A 46 6.25 8.21 -0.78
C MET A 46 7.12 9.44 -1.11
N PRO A 47 7.32 10.39 -0.18
CA PRO A 47 8.26 11.49 -0.37
C PRO A 47 9.70 11.01 -0.57
N VAL A 48 10.09 10.00 0.20
CA VAL A 48 11.40 9.34 0.15
C VAL A 48 11.17 7.83 0.04
N PRO A 49 11.91 7.09 -0.82
CA PRO A 49 11.81 5.65 -0.85
C PRO A 49 12.17 5.03 0.50
N THR A 50 11.30 4.19 1.04
CA THR A 50 11.47 3.61 2.38
C THR A 50 11.10 2.12 2.40
N GLN A 51 11.61 1.44 3.41
CA GLN A 51 11.26 0.07 3.78
C GLN A 51 10.80 -0.02 5.24
N ASP A 52 10.60 1.13 5.88
CA ASP A 52 10.05 1.22 7.22
C ASP A 52 8.60 0.75 7.23
N ALA A 53 8.27 -0.12 8.19
CA ALA A 53 6.94 -0.70 8.27
C ALA A 53 5.88 0.34 8.65
N ALA A 54 6.18 1.28 9.54
CA ALA A 54 5.24 2.29 9.98
C ALA A 54 4.91 3.27 8.84
N GLU A 55 5.93 3.69 8.07
CA GLU A 55 5.73 4.54 6.91
C GLU A 55 4.89 3.87 5.82
N ILE A 56 5.18 2.61 5.47
CA ILE A 56 4.42 1.86 4.45
C ILE A 56 2.99 1.61 4.91
N VAL A 57 2.78 1.28 6.19
CA VAL A 57 1.43 1.14 6.78
C VAL A 57 0.70 2.47 6.74
N HIS A 58 1.35 3.58 7.10
CA HIS A 58 0.76 4.91 7.06
C HIS A 58 0.32 5.27 5.62
N ALA A 59 1.18 5.05 4.63
CA ALA A 59 0.87 5.29 3.23
C ALA A 59 -0.29 4.43 2.73
N ALA A 60 -0.35 3.15 3.12
CA ALA A 60 -1.48 2.27 2.79
C ALA A 60 -2.79 2.75 3.42
N LEU A 61 -2.78 3.18 4.68
CA LEU A 61 -3.97 3.74 5.34
C LEU A 61 -4.40 5.06 4.70
N LYS A 62 -3.45 5.91 4.32
CA LYS A 62 -3.72 7.15 3.58
C LYS A 62 -4.36 6.85 2.23
N ALA A 63 -3.81 5.90 1.47
CA ALA A 63 -4.38 5.46 0.20
C ALA A 63 -5.81 4.96 0.36
N LEU A 64 -6.08 4.16 1.40
CA LEU A 64 -7.43 3.67 1.68
C LEU A 64 -8.40 4.81 2.03
N ARG A 65 -7.97 5.79 2.82
CA ARG A 65 -8.80 6.96 3.20
C ARG A 65 -9.13 7.89 2.03
N LEU A 66 -8.30 7.91 0.97
CA LEU A 66 -8.61 8.64 -0.27
C LEU A 66 -9.81 8.03 -1.01
N HIS A 67 -10.12 6.76 -0.76
CA HIS A 67 -11.36 6.17 -1.23
C HIS A 67 -12.52 6.68 -0.35
N ALA A 68 -13.07 7.82 -0.73
CA ALA A 68 -14.29 8.36 -0.12
C ALA A 68 -15.47 7.45 -0.50
N TYR A 69 -15.97 6.67 0.46
CA TYR A 69 -17.19 5.89 0.28
C TYR A 69 -17.97 5.81 1.59
N ASP A 70 -19.26 6.18 1.52
CA ASP A 70 -20.13 6.39 2.68
C ASP A 70 -21.01 5.17 3.01
N GLY A 71 -20.73 4.01 2.42
CA GLY A 71 -21.50 2.77 2.65
C GLY A 71 -20.63 1.57 3.06
N HIS A 72 -21.30 0.45 3.27
CA HIS A 72 -20.67 -0.81 3.68
C HIS A 72 -20.57 -1.80 2.51
N PHE A 73 -19.39 -2.40 2.32
CA PHE A 73 -19.16 -3.45 1.33
C PHE A 73 -18.40 -4.63 1.92
N ASP A 74 -18.85 -5.84 1.58
CA ASP A 74 -18.13 -7.07 1.87
C ASP A 74 -17.02 -7.29 0.84
N TYR A 75 -15.83 -6.78 1.14
CA TYR A 75 -14.66 -7.05 0.31
C TYR A 75 -14.23 -8.51 0.45
N LYS A 76 -14.15 -9.21 -0.68
CA LYS A 76 -13.70 -10.61 -0.74
C LYS A 76 -12.19 -10.74 -0.88
N LYS A 77 -11.55 -9.75 -1.50
CA LYS A 77 -10.10 -9.72 -1.72
C LYS A 77 -9.57 -8.33 -1.41
N ALA A 78 -8.43 -8.27 -0.73
CA ALA A 78 -7.74 -7.03 -0.41
C ALA A 78 -6.22 -7.26 -0.42
N GLY A 79 -5.45 -6.21 -0.65
CA GLY A 79 -4.00 -6.30 -0.59
C GLY A 79 -3.29 -4.98 -0.79
N VAL A 80 -1.96 -5.05 -0.65
CA VAL A 80 -1.03 -3.94 -0.82
C VAL A 80 0.00 -4.35 -1.87
N ILE A 81 0.33 -3.44 -2.78
CA ILE A 81 1.40 -3.58 -3.77
C ILE A 81 2.36 -2.42 -3.57
N VAL A 82 3.66 -2.71 -3.54
CA VAL A 82 4.71 -1.71 -3.47
C VAL A 82 5.38 -1.56 -4.83
N TRP A 83 5.73 -0.34 -5.21
CA TRP A 83 6.35 0.00 -6.50
C TRP A 83 7.54 0.92 -6.32
N GLY A 84 8.26 1.15 -7.43
CA GLY A 84 9.46 1.99 -7.43
C GLY A 84 10.52 1.39 -6.52
N LEU A 85 10.80 0.10 -6.72
CA LEU A 85 11.80 -0.60 -5.94
C LEU A 85 13.19 -0.05 -6.28
N SER A 86 13.92 0.34 -5.26
CA SER A 86 15.30 0.80 -5.38
C SER A 86 16.18 0.11 -4.33
N PRO A 87 17.48 -0.08 -4.58
CA PRO A 87 18.41 -0.51 -3.55
C PRO A 87 18.37 0.45 -2.36
N ARG A 88 18.52 -0.07 -1.14
CA ARG A 88 18.58 0.77 0.08
C ARG A 88 19.71 1.79 0.00
N GLU A 89 20.85 1.41 -0.57
CA GLU A 89 22.05 2.21 -0.68
C GLU A 89 21.89 3.38 -1.68
N ALA A 90 20.90 3.28 -2.57
CA ALA A 90 20.54 4.34 -3.50
C ALA A 90 19.57 5.37 -2.90
N VAL A 91 19.07 5.14 -1.68
CA VAL A 91 18.27 6.11 -0.94
C VAL A 91 19.23 7.14 -0.35
N GLN A 92 19.48 8.20 -1.11
CA GLN A 92 20.27 9.34 -0.67
C GLN A 92 19.55 9.98 0.53
N THR A 93 20.11 9.75 1.72
CA THR A 93 19.80 10.52 2.92
C THR A 93 20.46 11.87 2.73
N ASP A 94 19.66 12.93 2.73
CA ASP A 94 20.21 14.29 2.70
C ASP A 94 21.12 14.44 3.93
N LEU A 95 22.37 14.85 3.72
CA LEU A 95 23.40 14.95 4.77
C LEU A 95 23.20 16.23 5.61
N PHE A 96 22.18 17.03 5.29
CA PHE A 96 21.90 18.32 5.90
C PHE A 96 20.43 18.42 6.36
N GLU A 97 20.09 17.70 7.42
CA GLU A 97 19.08 18.16 8.40
C GLU A 97 19.76 18.61 9.69
#